data_AF-A0A946WHQ5-F1
#
_entry.id   AF-A0A946WHQ5-F1
#
_cell.length_a   1.000
_cell.length_b   1.000
_cell.length_c   1.000
_cell.angle_alpha   90.00
_cell.angle_beta   90.00
_cell.angle_gamma   90.00
#
_symmetry.space_group_name_H-M   'P 1'
#
loop_
_entity.id
_entity.type
_entity.pdbx_description
1 polymer ?
#
loop_
_entity_poly.entity_id
_entity_poly.type
_entity_poly.pdbx_seq_one_letter_code
_entity_poly.pdbx_strand_id
1 'polypeptide(L)'
;MIEENNEIIKIIQLDKTTITLIGTAHVSKESVALVEETIMSREFDCVAVELCPARYENLKNRSWWQNLDIYEVFKKKKASLLLINLALSAYQRRLADKVGVEAGQEMIRATELALDNKI
;
A
#
# COMPACT_ATOMS: atom_id res chain seq x y z
N MET A 1 22.20 17.66 -5.49
CA MET A 1 22.54 16.75 -6.61
C MET A 1 21.43 15.71 -6.66
N ILE A 2 20.39 15.97 -7.45
CA ILE A 2 19.30 15.02 -7.72
C ILE A 2 19.21 14.96 -9.26
N GLU A 3 20.19 14.30 -9.86
CA GLU A 3 20.17 13.97 -11.28
C GLU A 3 20.26 12.45 -11.35
N GLU A 4 19.15 11.75 -11.08
CA GLU A 4 19.06 10.30 -11.38
C GLU A 4 17.61 9.77 -11.53
N ASN A 5 16.56 10.51 -11.14
CA ASN A 5 15.17 9.99 -11.13
C ASN A 5 14.27 10.35 -12.34
N ASN A 6 14.84 10.85 -13.43
CA ASN A 6 14.07 11.43 -14.55
C ASN A 6 13.24 10.40 -15.36
N GLU A 7 13.39 9.09 -15.11
CA GLU A 7 12.57 8.06 -15.75
C GLU A 7 11.24 7.78 -15.04
N ILE A 8 11.20 7.92 -13.70
CA ILE A 8 10.03 7.56 -12.88
C ILE A 8 9.19 8.75 -12.43
N ILE A 9 9.75 9.98 -12.43
CA ILE A 9 8.99 11.20 -12.17
C ILE A 9 8.84 11.98 -13.47
N LYS A 10 7.60 12.34 -13.82
CA LYS A 10 7.31 13.18 -14.99
C LYS A 10 6.48 14.38 -14.59
N ILE A 11 6.89 15.56 -15.03
CA ILE A 11 6.14 16.80 -14.83
C ILE A 11 5.36 17.10 -16.12
N ILE A 12 4.04 17.27 -15.99
CA ILE A 12 3.12 17.57 -17.09
C ILE A 12 2.45 18.90 -16.78
N GLN A 13 2.54 19.86 -17.71
CA GLN A 13 1.84 21.14 -17.60
C GLN A 13 0.51 21.06 -18.37
N LEU A 14 -0.60 21.30 -17.67
CA LEU A 14 -1.94 21.43 -18.26
C LEU A 14 -2.50 22.80 -17.89
N ASP A 15 -2.47 23.74 -18.84
CA ASP A 15 -2.87 25.13 -18.63
C ASP A 15 -2.18 25.76 -17.40
N LYS A 16 -2.96 25.98 -16.33
CA LYS A 16 -2.51 26.56 -15.05
C LYS A 16 -2.17 25.50 -13.99
N THR A 17 -2.32 24.22 -14.32
CA THR A 17 -2.12 23.10 -13.41
C THR A 17 -0.83 22.38 -13.77
N THR A 18 0.03 22.19 -12.77
CA THR A 18 1.23 21.35 -12.88
C THR A 18 0.93 19.99 -12.26
N ILE A 19 1.12 18.92 -13.02
CA ILE A 19 0.92 17.54 -12.56
C ILE A 19 2.29 16.88 -12.44
N THR A 20 2.64 16.43 -11.24
CA THR A 20 3.80 15.57 -11.01
C THR A 20 3.33 14.12 -10.97
N LEU A 21 3.64 13.37 -12.02
CA LEU A 21 3.34 11.95 -12.14
C LEU A 21 4.50 11.13 -11.58
N ILE A 22 4.23 10.29 -10.58
CA ILE A 22 5.23 9.43 -9.94
C ILE A 22 4.91 7.98 -10.30
N GLY A 23 5.82 7.33 -11.02
CA GLY A 23 5.79 5.91 -11.28
C GLY A 23 6.28 5.12 -10.06
N THR A 24 5.45 4.24 -9.54
CA THR A 24 5.79 3.37 -8.41
C THR A 24 5.88 1.91 -8.85
N ALA A 25 6.88 1.19 -8.37
CA ALA A 25 6.92 -0.26 -8.47
C ALA A 25 6.08 -0.90 -7.35
N HIS A 26 5.17 -1.80 -7.73
CA HIS A 26 4.33 -2.55 -6.80
C HIS A 26 5.23 -3.52 -6.04
N VAL A 27 5.36 -3.33 -4.71
CA VAL A 27 6.34 -4.03 -3.85
C VAL A 27 7.75 -3.43 -3.91
N SER A 28 7.89 -2.14 -3.57
CA SER A 28 9.20 -1.49 -3.40
C SER A 28 9.18 -0.53 -2.22
N LYS A 29 10.18 -0.65 -1.33
CA LYS A 29 10.37 0.28 -0.19
C LYS A 29 10.70 1.67 -0.68
N GLU A 30 11.45 1.70 -1.77
CA GLU A 30 11.91 2.89 -2.44
C GLU A 30 10.72 3.67 -3.01
N SER A 31 9.72 2.99 -3.59
CA SER A 31 8.46 3.62 -4.01
C SER A 31 7.72 4.26 -2.84
N VAL A 32 7.62 3.57 -1.68
CA VAL A 32 6.95 4.11 -0.49
C VAL A 32 7.69 5.36 0.00
N ALA A 33 9.01 5.27 0.19
CA ALA A 33 9.84 6.38 0.65
C ALA A 33 9.77 7.59 -0.30
N LEU A 34 9.78 7.35 -1.62
CA LEU A 34 9.66 8.41 -2.61
C LEU A 34 8.32 9.15 -2.51
N VAL A 35 7.22 8.40 -2.36
CA VAL A 35 5.88 8.96 -2.17
C VAL A 35 5.82 9.78 -0.88
N GLU A 36 6.37 9.25 0.21
CA GLU A 36 6.43 9.95 1.49
C GLU A 36 7.19 11.27 1.38
N GLU A 37 8.42 11.24 0.87
CA GLU A 37 9.27 12.42 0.69
C GLU A 37 8.58 13.46 -0.19
N THR A 38 7.98 13.03 -1.29
CA THR A 38 7.33 13.93 -2.24
C THR A 38 6.10 14.60 -1.63
N ILE A 39 5.19 13.86 -1.01
CA ILE A 39 3.98 14.45 -0.41
C ILE A 39 4.36 15.35 0.79
N MET A 40 5.41 14.99 1.53
CA MET A 40 5.90 15.78 2.66
C MET A 40 6.56 17.11 2.26
N SER A 41 6.89 17.33 0.98
CA SER A 41 7.38 18.64 0.50
C SER A 41 6.33 19.75 0.66
N ARG A 42 5.04 19.39 0.73
CA ARG A 42 3.88 20.29 0.79
C ARG A 42 3.76 21.26 -0.39
N GLU A 43 4.29 20.86 -1.53
CA GLU A 43 4.19 21.63 -2.79
C GLU A 43 2.94 21.28 -3.60
N PHE A 44 2.07 20.41 -3.09
CA PHE A 44 0.91 19.88 -3.80
C PHE A 44 -0.39 20.27 -3.12
N ASP A 45 -1.36 20.69 -3.93
CA ASP A 45 -2.72 21.03 -3.47
C ASP A 45 -3.69 19.84 -3.48
N CYS A 46 -3.29 18.71 -4.10
CA CYS A 46 -4.11 17.50 -4.22
C CYS A 46 -3.23 16.29 -4.54
N VAL A 47 -3.61 15.11 -4.04
CA VAL A 47 -3.00 13.83 -4.39
C VAL A 47 -4.04 12.92 -5.06
N ALA A 48 -3.74 12.48 -6.28
CA ALA A 48 -4.53 11.48 -7.00
C ALA A 48 -3.80 10.14 -7.01
N VAL A 49 -4.49 9.07 -6.64
CA VAL A 49 -3.96 7.70 -6.62
C VAL A 49 -4.72 6.85 -7.63
N GLU A 50 -4.00 6.12 -8.49
CA GLU A 50 -4.59 5.21 -9.48
C GLU A 50 -5.16 3.95 -8.79
N LEU A 51 -6.32 4.11 -8.14
CA LEU A 51 -6.92 3.04 -7.34
C LEU A 51 -8.45 3.11 -7.38
N CYS A 52 -9.11 1.99 -7.68
CA CYS A 52 -10.57 1.92 -7.64
C CYS A 52 -11.09 1.71 -6.21
N PRO A 53 -12.34 2.12 -5.89
CA PRO A 53 -12.88 2.03 -4.53
C PRO A 53 -12.83 0.62 -3.93
N ALA A 54 -13.13 -0.41 -4.73
CA ALA A 54 -13.07 -1.80 -4.26
C ALA A 54 -11.64 -2.23 -3.87
N ARG A 55 -10.61 -1.77 -4.61
CA ARG A 55 -9.21 -2.06 -4.24
C ARG A 55 -8.78 -1.26 -3.03
N TYR A 56 -9.19 0.01 -2.93
CA TYR A 56 -8.94 0.83 -1.74
C TYR A 56 -9.50 0.19 -0.46
N GLU A 57 -10.77 -0.22 -0.47
CA GLU A 57 -11.39 -0.88 0.68
C GLU A 57 -10.70 -2.20 1.05
N ASN A 58 -10.29 -2.99 0.06
CA ASN A 58 -9.54 -4.23 0.34
C ASN A 58 -8.15 -3.96 0.92
N LEU A 59 -7.45 -2.94 0.43
CA LEU A 59 -6.14 -2.55 0.96
C LEU A 59 -6.25 -1.97 2.36
N LYS A 60 -7.33 -1.23 2.66
CA LYS A 60 -7.60 -0.62 3.97
C LYS A 60 -8.13 -1.62 5.00
N ASN A 61 -9.03 -2.51 4.60
CA ASN A 61 -9.73 -3.46 5.49
C ASN A 61 -9.22 -4.90 5.33
N ARG A 62 -7.90 -5.11 5.36
CA ARG A 62 -7.30 -6.46 5.23
C ARG A 62 -7.68 -7.46 6.36
N SER A 63 -8.40 -7.02 7.40
CA SER A 63 -8.77 -7.85 8.57
C SER A 63 -10.10 -8.62 8.43
N TRP A 64 -10.86 -8.44 7.35
CA TRP A 64 -12.23 -8.98 7.27
C TRP A 64 -12.33 -10.51 7.26
N TRP A 65 -11.26 -11.22 6.88
CA TRP A 65 -11.20 -12.68 6.88
C TRP A 65 -10.82 -13.31 8.23
N GLN A 66 -10.27 -12.53 9.17
CA GLN A 66 -9.68 -13.09 10.40
C GLN A 66 -10.73 -13.66 11.37
N ASN A 67 -11.98 -13.19 11.27
CA ASN A 67 -12.99 -13.46 12.29
C ASN A 67 -14.03 -14.54 11.91
N LEU A 68 -14.17 -14.88 10.62
CA LEU A 68 -15.27 -15.74 10.16
C LEU A 68 -15.02 -17.25 10.36
N ASP A 69 -13.76 -17.70 10.39
CA ASP A 69 -13.45 -19.13 10.32
C ASP A 69 -13.05 -19.76 11.67
N ILE A 70 -12.64 -18.96 12.66
CA ILE A 70 -12.11 -19.48 13.93
C ILE A 70 -13.21 -20.24 14.70
N TYR A 71 -14.42 -19.68 14.81
CA TYR A 71 -15.50 -20.27 15.59
C TYR A 71 -16.01 -21.61 15.01
N GLU A 72 -16.14 -21.70 13.68
CA GLU A 72 -16.58 -22.92 12.98
C GLU A 72 -15.52 -24.03 13.00
N VAL A 73 -14.23 -23.68 12.94
CA VAL A 73 -13.12 -24.63 13.00
C VAL A 73 -12.98 -25.27 14.38
N PHE A 74 -13.17 -24.50 15.45
CA PHE A 74 -13.20 -25.02 16.83
C PHE A 74 -14.39 -25.97 17.04
N LYS A 75 -15.58 -25.60 16.55
CA LYS A 75 -16.80 -26.42 16.68
C LYS A 75 -16.70 -27.78 15.96
N LYS A 76 -15.91 -27.87 14.89
CA LYS A 76 -15.73 -29.10 14.08
C LYS A 76 -14.54 -29.97 14.49
N LYS A 77 -13.88 -29.72 15.63
CA LYS A 77 -12.65 -30.43 16.08
C LYS A 77 -11.52 -30.43 15.03
N LYS A 78 -11.47 -29.43 14.16
CA LYS A 78 -10.48 -29.31 13.07
C LYS A 78 -9.23 -28.53 13.51
N ALA A 79 -8.75 -28.78 14.72
CA ALA A 79 -7.62 -28.07 15.30
C ALA A 79 -6.32 -28.21 14.47
N SER A 80 -6.12 -29.36 13.81
CA SER A 80 -4.98 -29.58 12.92
C SER A 80 -5.01 -28.67 11.68
N LEU A 81 -6.18 -28.44 11.09
CA LEU A 81 -6.34 -27.52 9.96
C LEU A 81 -6.11 -26.07 10.37
N LEU A 82 -6.56 -25.68 11.57
CA LEU A 82 -6.25 -24.35 12.13
C LEU A 82 -4.74 -24.14 12.26
N LEU A 83 -4.02 -25.14 12.78
CA LEU A 83 -2.57 -25.08 12.95
C LEU A 83 -1.84 -25.01 11.61
N ILE A 84 -2.29 -25.78 10.60
CA ILE A 84 -1.73 -25.72 9.24
C ILE A 84 -1.96 -24.34 8.63
N ASN A 85 -3.17 -23.78 8.76
CA ASN A 85 -3.47 -22.43 8.27
C ASN A 85 -2.64 -21.38 9.00
N LEU A 86 -2.51 -21.48 10.33
CA LEU A 86 -1.70 -20.54 11.11
C LEU A 86 -0.22 -20.61 10.75
N ALA A 87 0.33 -21.81 10.54
CA ALA A 87 1.71 -22.02 10.12
C ALA A 87 1.94 -21.47 8.70
N LEU A 88 1.00 -21.72 7.77
CA LEU A 88 1.06 -21.21 6.41
C LEU A 88 0.97 -19.68 6.39
N SER A 89 0.06 -19.08 7.16
CA SER A 89 -0.05 -17.62 7.29
C SER A 89 1.18 -17.00 7.93
N ALA A 90 1.77 -17.65 8.95
CA ALA A 90 3.03 -17.19 9.54
C ALA A 90 4.20 -17.25 8.54
N TYR A 91 4.24 -18.30 7.71
CA TYR A 91 5.22 -18.43 6.64
C TYR A 91 5.04 -17.38 5.53
N GLN A 92 3.80 -17.15 5.11
CA GLN A 92 3.43 -16.10 4.15
C GLN A 92 3.82 -14.71 4.66
N ARG A 93 3.52 -14.39 5.93
CA ARG A 93 3.95 -13.14 6.58
C ARG A 93 5.46 -12.99 6.57
N ARG A 94 6.20 -14.03 6.99
CA ARG A 94 7.68 -14.00 6.99
C ARG A 94 8.27 -13.81 5.59
N LEU A 95 7.62 -14.35 4.55
CA LEU A 95 8.05 -14.14 3.17
C LEU A 95 7.75 -12.71 2.71
N ALA A 96 6.58 -12.17 3.04
CA ALA A 96 6.22 -10.78 2.79
C ALA A 96 7.20 -9.80 3.47
N ASP A 97 7.59 -10.06 4.71
CA ASP A 97 8.57 -9.25 5.45
C ASP A 97 9.96 -9.23 4.77
N LYS A 98 10.35 -10.33 4.10
CA LYS A 98 11.62 -10.41 3.35
C LYS A 98 11.58 -9.66 2.02
N VAL A 99 10.40 -9.53 1.41
CA VAL A 99 10.18 -8.68 0.23
C VAL A 99 9.94 -7.22 0.67
N GLY A 100 9.66 -7.00 1.96
CA GLY A 100 9.90 -5.76 2.66
C GLY A 100 8.80 -4.71 2.50
N VAL A 101 7.87 -4.87 1.56
CA VAL A 101 6.68 -4.04 1.39
C VAL A 101 5.53 -4.90 0.90
N GLU A 102 4.34 -4.72 1.47
CA GLU A 102 3.15 -5.34 0.90
C GLU A 102 2.73 -4.60 -0.37
N ALA A 103 2.27 -5.33 -1.38
CA ALA A 103 1.77 -4.75 -2.61
C ALA A 103 0.68 -3.67 -2.33
N GLY A 104 0.88 -2.45 -2.85
CA GLY A 104 -0.06 -1.33 -2.72
C GLY A 104 0.15 -0.47 -1.47
N GLN A 105 1.19 -0.70 -0.69
CA GLN A 105 1.54 0.15 0.46
C GLN A 105 1.87 1.59 0.04
N GLU A 106 2.49 1.77 -1.12
CA GLU A 106 2.76 3.09 -1.71
C GLU A 106 1.47 3.90 -1.89
N MET A 107 0.39 3.24 -2.34
CA MET A 107 -0.91 3.86 -2.59
C MET A 107 -1.63 4.20 -1.28
N ILE A 108 -1.62 3.28 -0.32
CA ILE A 108 -2.24 3.52 0.99
C ILE A 108 -1.52 4.64 1.72
N ARG A 109 -0.18 4.61 1.71
CA ARG A 109 0.62 5.63 2.35
C ARG A 109 0.40 7.01 1.73
N ALA A 110 0.26 7.10 0.41
CA ALA A 110 -0.13 8.34 -0.27
C ALA A 110 -1.47 8.88 0.25
N THR A 111 -2.49 8.02 0.35
CA THR A 111 -3.80 8.44 0.84
C THR A 111 -3.80 8.86 2.32
N GLU A 112 -3.04 8.17 3.17
CA GLU A 112 -2.90 8.52 4.59
C GLU A 112 -2.22 9.88 4.75
N LEU A 113 -1.09 10.09 4.07
CA LEU A 113 -0.36 11.35 4.16
C LEU A 113 -1.15 12.53 3.62
N ALA A 114 -1.93 12.35 2.55
CA ALA A 114 -2.80 13.39 2.02
C ALA A 114 -3.86 13.78 3.06
N LEU A 115 -4.53 12.80 3.67
CA LEU A 115 -5.52 13.02 4.73
C LEU A 115 -4.92 13.71 5.96
N ASP A 116 -3.76 13.24 6.43
CA ASP A 116 -3.08 13.78 7.62
C ASP A 116 -2.61 15.22 7.42
N ASN A 117 -2.17 15.57 6.20
CA ASN A 117 -1.68 16.91 5.86
C ASN A 117 -2.75 17.83 5.28
N LYS A 118 -3.98 17.34 5.10
CA LYS A 118 -5.11 18.09 4.49
C LYS A 118 -4.80 18.58 3.08
N ILE A 119 -4.16 17.70 2.29
CA ILE A 119 -3.96 17.84 0.84
C ILE A 119 -5.11 17.13 0.13
#